data_AF-A0A2M7UFH7-F1
#
_entry.id   AF-A0A2M7UFH7-F1
#
_cell.length_a   1.000
_cell.length_b   1.000
_cell.length_c   1.000
_cell.angle_alpha   90.00
_cell.angle_beta   90.00
_cell.angle_gamma   90.00
#
_symmetry.space_group_name_H-M   'P 1'
#
loop_
_entity.id
_entity.type
_entity.pdbx_description
1 polymer ?
#
loop_
_entity_poly.entity_id
_entity_poly.type
_entity_poly.pdbx_seq_one_letter_code
_entity_poly.pdbx_strand_id
1 'polypeptide(L)'
;MPYRQFLASFHLGAASGWDLFIILVFLITVLVYGLFLGRNRLIVLLLSSYFSFLIVNVLPWERLASLGWLGIGDGPSASLEIIIFLGIILLFYFLIPRSVLSSVLRIRKRGDASWLRLLILSVVQVGLLAMTILSFLPKEALADIGSIVKMVFVGSSAQFVWTILPILTVVLMRRNKKIDEK
;
A
#
# COMPACT_ATOMS: atom_id res chain seq x y z
N MET A 1 2.89 -21.03 -19.33
CA MET A 1 4.06 -20.38 -18.68
C MET A 1 4.52 -21.26 -17.51
N PRO A 2 5.75 -21.78 -17.51
CA PRO A 2 6.21 -22.81 -16.55
C PRO A 2 6.30 -22.33 -15.09
N TYR A 3 6.57 -21.04 -14.85
CA TYR A 3 6.69 -20.50 -13.48
C TYR A 3 5.36 -20.48 -12.70
N ARG A 4 4.22 -20.28 -13.39
CA ARG A 4 2.89 -20.32 -12.74
C ARG A 4 2.60 -21.71 -12.18
N GLN A 5 2.93 -22.74 -12.96
CA GLN A 5 2.76 -24.14 -12.55
C GLN A 5 3.68 -24.48 -11.38
N PHE A 6 4.94 -24.03 -11.42
CA PHE A 6 5.89 -24.23 -10.32
C PHE A 6 5.36 -23.63 -8.99
N LEU A 7 4.99 -22.35 -8.98
CA LEU A 7 4.48 -21.68 -7.78
C LEU A 7 3.15 -22.27 -7.29
N ALA A 8 2.27 -22.68 -8.20
CA ALA A 8 1.01 -23.32 -7.84
C ALA A 8 1.21 -24.74 -7.27
N SER A 9 2.21 -25.48 -7.75
CA SER A 9 2.53 -26.84 -7.27
C SER A 9 3.34 -26.88 -5.98
N PHE A 10 4.01 -25.78 -5.64
CA PHE A 10 4.82 -25.69 -4.43
C PHE A 10 3.94 -25.39 -3.23
N HIS A 11 3.98 -26.26 -2.23
CA HIS A 11 3.23 -26.07 -0.98
C HIS A 11 4.16 -26.31 0.21
N LEU A 12 4.07 -25.44 1.22
CA LEU A 12 4.67 -25.66 2.54
C LEU A 12 3.55 -25.67 3.58
N GLY A 13 3.15 -26.87 4.00
CA GLY A 13 2.00 -27.05 4.87
C GLY A 13 0.72 -26.54 4.20
N ALA A 14 0.04 -25.59 4.84
CA ALA A 14 -1.19 -24.97 4.32
C ALA A 14 -0.96 -23.77 3.37
N ALA A 15 0.29 -23.33 3.19
CA ALA A 15 0.62 -22.17 2.36
C ALA A 15 0.99 -22.59 0.93
N SER A 16 0.41 -21.90 -0.08
CA SER A 16 0.81 -22.08 -1.48
C SER A 16 2.10 -21.31 -1.80
N GLY A 17 2.77 -21.64 -2.91
CA GLY A 17 3.97 -20.92 -3.34
C GLY A 17 3.69 -19.43 -3.60
N TRP A 18 2.46 -19.07 -3.99
CA TRP A 18 2.03 -17.68 -4.09
C TRP A 18 1.95 -16.99 -2.73
N ASP A 19 1.51 -17.69 -1.69
CA ASP A 19 1.45 -17.13 -0.33
C ASP A 19 2.85 -16.79 0.17
N LEU A 20 3.79 -17.73 0.00
CA LEU A 20 5.17 -17.55 0.41
C LEU A 20 5.83 -16.41 -0.36
N PHE A 21 5.57 -16.30 -1.66
CA PHE A 21 6.06 -15.21 -2.47
C PHE A 21 5.54 -13.85 -1.95
N ILE A 22 4.23 -13.73 -1.70
CA ILE A 22 3.62 -12.51 -1.18
C ILE A 22 4.19 -12.15 0.20
N ILE A 23 4.27 -13.12 1.12
CA ILE A 23 4.81 -12.91 2.47
C ILE A 23 6.28 -12.48 2.42
N LEU A 24 7.09 -13.10 1.56
CA LEU A 24 8.49 -12.76 1.40
C LEU A 24 8.68 -11.35 0.83
N VAL A 25 7.95 -11.01 -0.24
CA VAL A 25 7.98 -9.66 -0.83
C VAL A 25 7.51 -8.63 0.19
N PHE A 26 6.46 -8.92 0.95
CA PHE A 26 5.97 -8.05 2.02
C PHE A 26 7.06 -7.80 3.07
N LEU A 27 7.67 -8.87 3.61
CA LEU A 27 8.68 -8.77 4.66
C LEU A 27 9.93 -8.02 4.19
N ILE A 28 10.43 -8.33 2.99
CA ILE A 28 11.57 -7.63 2.39
C ILE A 28 11.23 -6.14 2.22
N THR A 29 10.07 -5.83 1.66
CA THR A 29 9.67 -4.43 1.41
C THR A 29 9.52 -3.66 2.71
N VAL A 30 8.93 -4.26 3.75
CA VAL A 30 8.81 -3.66 5.09
C VAL A 30 10.17 -3.34 5.69
N LEU A 31 11.12 -4.28 5.62
CA LEU A 31 12.46 -4.09 6.17
C LEU A 31 13.23 -3.03 5.38
N VAL A 32 13.20 -3.09 4.04
CA VAL A 32 13.84 -2.10 3.18
C VAL A 32 13.26 -0.71 3.46
N TYR A 33 11.94 -0.59 3.52
CA TYR A 33 11.31 0.72 3.74
C TYR A 33 11.55 1.22 5.16
N GLY A 34 11.48 0.35 6.18
CA GLY A 34 11.69 0.72 7.57
C GLY A 34 13.13 1.12 7.90
N LEU A 35 14.12 0.53 7.21
CA LEU A 35 15.54 0.82 7.41
C LEU A 35 16.04 1.99 6.54
N PHE A 36 15.66 2.03 5.26
CA PHE A 36 16.22 2.98 4.30
C PHE A 36 15.40 4.26 4.14
N LEU A 37 14.08 4.24 4.37
CA LEU A 37 13.26 5.45 4.28
C LEU A 37 13.14 6.13 5.65
N GLY A 38 13.60 7.38 5.73
CA GLY A 38 13.35 8.21 6.90
C GLY A 38 11.85 8.52 7.09
N ARG A 39 11.46 8.83 8.33
CA ARG A 39 10.07 9.10 8.75
C ARG A 39 9.30 9.97 7.76
N ASN A 40 9.90 11.07 7.33
CA ASN A 40 9.22 12.06 6.51
C ASN A 40 8.90 11.52 5.11
N ARG A 41 9.76 10.68 4.53
CA ARG A 41 9.48 10.01 3.24
C ARG A 41 8.40 8.97 3.38
N LEU A 42 8.42 8.17 4.46
CA LEU A 42 7.36 7.18 4.74
C LEU A 42 5.99 7.85 4.94
N ILE A 43 5.91 8.95 5.69
CA ILE A 43 4.65 9.69 5.87
C ILE A 43 4.13 10.21 4.53
N VAL A 44 5.00 10.78 3.70
CA VAL A 44 4.61 11.24 2.36
C VAL A 44 4.08 10.09 1.53
N LEU A 45 4.79 8.95 1.52
CA LEU A 45 4.41 7.77 0.75
C LEU A 45 3.06 7.18 1.25
N LEU A 46 2.80 7.23 2.56
CA LEU A 46 1.53 6.85 3.18
C LEU A 46 0.36 7.74 2.76
N LEU A 47 0.55 9.05 2.82
CA LEU A 47 -0.47 9.98 2.36
C LEU A 47 -0.72 9.83 0.86
N SER A 48 0.33 9.70 0.05
CA SER A 48 0.21 9.46 -1.40
C SER A 48 -0.56 8.17 -1.70
N SER A 49 -0.27 7.10 -0.96
CA SER A 49 -0.97 5.80 -1.11
C SER A 49 -2.43 5.92 -0.75
N TYR A 50 -2.73 6.62 0.34
CA TYR A 50 -4.10 6.84 0.79
C TYR A 50 -4.91 7.68 -0.20
N PHE A 51 -4.37 8.81 -0.68
CA PHE A 51 -5.04 9.62 -1.69
C PHE A 51 -5.20 8.88 -3.01
N SER A 52 -4.19 8.13 -3.42
CA SER A 52 -4.28 7.29 -4.62
C SER A 52 -5.40 6.27 -4.51
N PHE A 53 -5.47 5.54 -3.38
CA PHE A 53 -6.55 4.59 -3.12
C PHE A 53 -7.92 5.26 -3.25
N LEU A 54 -8.13 6.41 -2.60
CA LEU A 54 -9.41 7.13 -2.69
C LEU A 54 -9.75 7.57 -4.12
N ILE A 55 -8.78 8.12 -4.85
CA ILE A 55 -9.01 8.61 -6.22
C ILE A 55 -9.37 7.45 -7.14
N VAL A 56 -8.58 6.36 -7.12
CA VAL A 56 -8.79 5.18 -7.97
C VAL A 56 -10.16 4.55 -7.73
N ASN A 57 -10.64 4.53 -6.49
CA ASN A 57 -11.98 4.00 -6.17
C ASN A 57 -13.14 4.91 -6.64
N VAL A 58 -12.90 6.20 -6.85
CA VAL A 58 -13.92 7.18 -7.27
C VAL A 58 -13.84 7.45 -8.78
N LEU A 59 -12.83 6.93 -9.47
CA LEU A 59 -12.70 7.11 -10.91
C LEU A 59 -13.88 6.45 -11.65
N PRO A 60 -14.51 7.16 -12.62
CA PRO A 60 -15.57 6.60 -13.43
C PRO A 60 -14.99 5.68 -14.50
N TRP A 61 -14.59 4.48 -14.10
CA TRP A 61 -13.91 3.50 -14.96
C TRP A 61 -14.65 3.18 -16.25
N GLU A 62 -15.97 3.07 -16.19
CA GLU A 62 -16.81 2.81 -17.37
C GLU A 62 -16.67 3.90 -18.44
N ARG A 63 -16.61 5.17 -17.99
CA ARG A 63 -16.40 6.30 -18.90
C ARG A 63 -14.98 6.31 -19.45
N LEU A 64 -13.99 5.99 -18.62
CA LEU A 64 -12.59 5.90 -19.05
C LEU A 64 -12.36 4.76 -20.07
N ALA A 65 -12.99 3.61 -19.85
CA ALA A 65 -12.94 2.47 -20.77
C ALA A 65 -13.60 2.79 -22.12
N SER A 66 -14.68 3.59 -22.12
CA SER A 66 -15.34 4.04 -23.35
C SER A 66 -14.50 4.98 -24.22
N LEU A 67 -13.45 5.59 -23.66
CA LEU A 67 -12.52 6.41 -24.42
C LEU A 67 -11.52 5.47 -25.12
N GLY A 68 -11.87 5.03 -26.34
CA GLY A 68 -11.18 3.99 -27.12
C GLY A 68 -9.67 4.17 -27.40
N TRP A 69 -9.03 5.26 -26.97
CA TRP A 69 -7.57 5.45 -27.01
C TRP A 69 -6.81 4.58 -26.01
N LEU A 70 -7.50 3.98 -25.02
CA LEU A 70 -6.90 3.06 -24.05
C LEU A 70 -6.91 1.59 -24.51
N GLY A 71 -7.60 1.24 -25.60
CA GLY A 71 -7.63 -0.13 -26.13
C GLY A 71 -8.35 -1.14 -25.23
N ILE A 72 -9.31 -0.69 -24.42
CA ILE A 72 -10.01 -1.49 -23.41
C ILE A 72 -11.43 -1.79 -23.89
N GLY A 73 -11.67 -3.00 -24.38
CA GLY A 73 -12.99 -3.44 -24.86
C GLY A 73 -13.98 -3.82 -23.75
N ASP A 74 -13.49 -4.29 -22.59
CA ASP A 74 -14.30 -5.01 -21.59
C ASP A 74 -14.18 -4.46 -20.14
N GLY A 75 -13.87 -3.17 -19.96
CA GLY A 75 -13.67 -2.55 -18.64
C GLY A 75 -12.21 -2.55 -18.16
N PRO A 76 -11.86 -1.76 -17.12
CA PRO A 76 -10.46 -1.56 -16.73
C PRO A 76 -9.80 -2.89 -16.39
N SER A 77 -8.69 -3.22 -17.06
CA SER A 77 -7.89 -4.37 -16.64
C SER A 77 -7.27 -4.10 -15.27
N ALA A 78 -7.17 -5.12 -14.41
CA ALA A 78 -6.48 -5.04 -13.12
C ALA A 78 -5.09 -4.39 -13.23
N SER A 79 -4.36 -4.69 -14.31
CA SER A 79 -3.06 -4.08 -14.61
C SER A 79 -3.14 -2.57 -14.76
N LEU A 80 -4.17 -2.05 -15.44
CA LEU A 80 -4.37 -0.62 -15.62
C LEU A 80 -4.67 0.07 -14.29
N GLU A 81 -5.53 -0.52 -13.45
CA GLU A 81 -5.85 0.01 -12.12
C GLU A 81 -4.59 0.11 -11.25
N ILE A 82 -3.75 -0.93 -11.25
CA ILE A 82 -2.48 -0.95 -10.53
C ILE A 82 -1.53 0.14 -11.08
N ILE A 83 -1.42 0.29 -12.39
CA ILE A 83 -0.54 1.30 -13.02
C ILE A 83 -1.01 2.71 -12.64
N ILE A 84 -2.31 2.99 -12.72
CA ILE A 84 -2.89 4.29 -12.35
C ILE A 84 -2.70 4.55 -10.86
N PHE A 85 -2.96 3.56 -10.01
CA PHE A 85 -2.73 3.65 -8.58
C PHE A 85 -1.28 4.00 -8.24
N LEU A 86 -0.31 3.30 -8.81
CA LEU A 86 1.11 3.58 -8.61
C LEU A 86 1.52 4.94 -9.21
N GLY A 87 0.98 5.29 -10.38
CA GLY A 87 1.21 6.58 -11.04
C GLY A 87 0.76 7.76 -10.18
N ILE A 88 -0.43 7.67 -9.58
CA ILE A 88 -0.96 8.69 -8.67
C ILE A 88 -0.13 8.75 -7.37
N ILE A 89 0.34 7.61 -6.85
CA ILE A 89 1.26 7.61 -5.69
C ILE A 89 2.51 8.41 -6.00
N LEU A 90 3.15 8.13 -7.14
CA LEU A 90 4.36 8.83 -7.57
C LEU A 90 4.09 10.33 -7.75
N LEU A 91 2.99 10.69 -8.41
CA LEU A 91 2.56 12.07 -8.58
C LEU A 91 2.46 12.79 -7.22
N PHE A 92 1.71 12.24 -6.26
CA PHE A 92 1.58 12.83 -4.93
C PHE A 92 2.89 12.81 -4.14
N TYR A 93 3.72 11.79 -4.31
CA TYR A 93 5.02 11.70 -3.64
C TYR A 93 5.93 12.87 -4.02
N PHE A 94 5.88 13.33 -5.27
CA PHE A 94 6.62 14.52 -5.71
C PHE A 94 5.93 15.84 -5.36
N LEU A 95 4.60 15.89 -5.38
CA LEU A 95 3.82 17.10 -5.10
C LEU A 95 3.75 17.46 -3.61
N ILE A 96 3.50 16.49 -2.73
CA ILE A 96 3.27 16.72 -1.29
C ILE A 96 4.45 17.46 -0.63
N PRO A 97 5.73 17.08 -0.81
CA PRO A 97 6.86 17.78 -0.21
C PRO A 97 7.01 19.24 -0.66
N ARG A 98 6.51 19.59 -1.85
CA ARG A 98 6.54 20.94 -2.42
C ARG A 98 5.30 21.76 -2.07
N SER A 99 4.27 21.13 -1.52
CA SER A 99 2.99 21.76 -1.18
C SER A 99 2.96 22.36 0.23
N VAL A 100 1.92 23.14 0.53
CA VAL A 100 1.61 23.67 1.87
C VAL A 100 1.47 22.55 2.92
N LEU A 101 1.09 21.34 2.49
CA LEU A 101 0.94 20.18 3.38
C LEU A 101 2.27 19.81 4.06
N SER A 102 3.40 20.10 3.41
CA SER A 102 4.74 19.88 3.97
C SER A 102 5.03 20.70 5.23
N SER A 103 4.50 21.93 5.31
CA SER A 103 4.71 22.83 6.45
C SER A 103 3.82 22.44 7.63
N VAL A 104 2.56 22.08 7.37
CA VAL A 104 1.58 21.63 8.37
C VAL A 104 2.03 20.33 9.05
N LEU A 105 2.53 19.37 8.27
CA LEU A 105 2.96 18.07 8.77
C LEU A 105 4.39 18.07 9.33
N ARG A 106 5.06 19.25 9.39
CA ARG A 106 6.46 19.40 9.84
C ARG A 106 7.42 18.41 9.14
N ILE A 107 7.16 18.11 7.87
CA ILE A 107 7.93 17.18 7.02
C ILE A 107 9.36 17.69 6.76
N ARG A 108 9.69 18.93 7.16
CA ARG A 108 11.05 19.49 7.08
C ARG A 108 11.93 19.24 8.30
N LYS A 109 11.38 18.93 9.49
CA LYS A 109 12.23 18.63 10.65
C LYS A 109 12.68 17.18 10.58
N ARG A 110 13.99 16.96 10.44
CA ARG A 110 14.69 15.67 10.58
C ARG A 110 14.63 15.27 12.06
N GLY A 111 13.43 14.95 12.54
CA GLY A 111 13.24 14.45 13.88
C GLY A 111 13.62 12.98 13.88
N ASP A 112 14.62 12.63 14.70
CA ASP A 112 15.03 11.26 14.92
C ASP A 112 13.80 10.45 15.38
N ALA A 113 13.33 9.56 14.53
CA ALA A 113 12.22 8.69 14.83
C ALA A 113 12.82 7.38 15.27
N SER A 114 12.46 6.91 16.47
CA SER A 114 12.87 5.58 16.95
C SER A 114 12.68 4.54 15.85
N TRP A 115 13.65 3.66 15.67
CA TRP A 115 13.63 2.62 14.65
C TRP A 115 12.33 1.78 14.67
N LEU A 116 11.79 1.50 15.87
CA LEU A 116 10.50 0.82 16.03
C LEU A 116 9.34 1.59 15.39
N ARG A 117 9.35 2.93 15.49
CA ARG A 117 8.34 3.79 14.86
C ARG A 117 8.43 3.74 13.33
N LEU A 118 9.64 3.66 12.78
CA LEU A 118 9.85 3.52 11.35
C LEU A 118 9.39 2.15 10.84
N LEU A 119 9.65 1.08 11.61
CA LEU A 119 9.15 -0.26 11.32
C LEU A 119 7.62 -0.35 11.35
N ILE A 120 6.95 0.20 12.37
CA ILE A 120 5.48 0.22 12.41
C ILE A 120 4.94 0.96 11.19
N LEU A 121 5.52 2.12 10.86
CA LEU A 121 5.09 2.91 9.72
C LEU A 121 5.32 2.19 8.39
N SER A 122 6.42 1.43 8.24
CA SER A 122 6.68 0.64 7.04
C SER A 122 5.75 -0.56 6.92
N VAL A 123 5.44 -1.26 8.02
CA VAL A 123 4.43 -2.34 8.04
C VAL A 123 3.08 -1.81 7.57
N VAL A 124 2.63 -0.70 8.14
CA VAL A 124 1.34 -0.08 7.81
C VAL A 124 1.31 0.40 6.35
N GLN A 125 2.41 1.01 5.89
CA GLN A 125 2.57 1.46 4.52
C GLN A 125 2.50 0.32 3.51
N VAL A 126 3.32 -0.70 3.70
CA VAL A 126 3.43 -1.83 2.77
C VAL A 126 2.15 -2.66 2.83
N GLY A 127 1.52 -2.78 3.99
CA GLY A 127 0.24 -3.47 4.14
C GLY A 127 -0.90 -2.79 3.39
N LEU A 128 -1.00 -1.47 3.45
CA LEU A 128 -1.97 -0.71 2.65
C LEU A 128 -1.73 -0.92 1.14
N LEU A 129 -0.47 -0.88 0.69
CA LEU A 129 -0.13 -1.15 -0.71
C LEU A 129 -0.51 -2.56 -1.13
N ALA A 130 -0.13 -3.56 -0.32
CA ALA A 130 -0.41 -4.96 -0.61
C ALA A 130 -1.92 -5.23 -0.68
N MET A 131 -2.69 -4.76 0.31
CA MET A 131 -4.15 -4.86 0.32
C MET A 131 -4.78 -4.19 -0.90
N THR A 132 -4.32 -2.98 -1.25
CA THR A 132 -4.88 -2.25 -2.40
C THR A 132 -4.58 -2.96 -3.72
N ILE A 133 -3.32 -3.36 -3.94
CA ILE A 133 -2.92 -4.08 -5.17
C ILE A 133 -3.69 -5.39 -5.29
N LEU A 134 -3.80 -6.16 -4.19
CA LEU A 134 -4.54 -7.42 -4.18
C LEU A 134 -6.06 -7.22 -4.37
N SER A 135 -6.61 -6.06 -4.00
CA SER A 135 -8.02 -5.75 -4.23
C SER A 135 -8.37 -5.50 -5.70
N PHE A 136 -7.39 -5.12 -6.53
CA PHE A 136 -7.58 -4.95 -7.97
C PHE A 136 -7.43 -6.27 -8.74
N LEU A 137 -6.92 -7.33 -8.11
CA LEU A 137 -6.75 -8.62 -8.78
C LEU A 137 -8.12 -9.26 -9.05
N PRO A 138 -8.30 -9.86 -10.25
CA PRO A 138 -9.54 -10.57 -10.57
C PRO A 138 -9.63 -11.87 -9.75
N LYS A 139 -10.86 -12.38 -9.57
CA LYS A 139 -11.14 -13.52 -8.68
C LYS A 139 -10.37 -14.78 -9.08
N GLU A 140 -10.10 -14.95 -10.37
CA GLU A 140 -9.33 -16.06 -10.93
C GLU A 140 -7.86 -16.01 -10.47
N ALA A 141 -7.26 -14.81 -10.42
CA ALA A 141 -5.89 -14.64 -9.92
C ALA A 141 -5.79 -14.84 -8.41
N LEU A 142 -6.88 -14.59 -7.68
CA LEU A 142 -6.97 -14.85 -6.25
C LEU A 142 -7.23 -16.33 -5.94
N ALA A 143 -7.67 -17.16 -6.90
CA ALA A 143 -8.02 -18.55 -6.65
C ALA A 143 -6.84 -19.35 -6.06
N ASP A 144 -5.63 -19.12 -6.57
CA ASP A 144 -4.38 -19.82 -6.19
C ASP A 144 -3.75 -19.31 -4.87
N ILE A 145 -4.31 -18.25 -4.29
CA ILE A 145 -3.86 -17.66 -3.01
C ILE A 145 -4.55 -18.40 -1.86
N GLY A 146 -3.78 -18.78 -0.85
CA GLY A 146 -4.27 -19.47 0.33
C GLY A 146 -5.12 -18.59 1.25
N SER A 147 -5.82 -19.25 2.17
CA SER A 147 -6.82 -18.61 3.03
C SER A 147 -6.22 -17.55 3.98
N ILE A 148 -4.98 -17.73 4.44
CA ILE A 148 -4.31 -16.79 5.36
C ILE A 148 -4.05 -15.45 4.66
N VAL A 149 -3.45 -15.46 3.47
CA VAL A 149 -3.16 -14.24 2.72
C VAL A 149 -4.46 -13.53 2.32
N LYS A 150 -5.47 -14.29 1.90
CA LYS A 150 -6.82 -13.75 1.66
C LYS A 150 -7.40 -13.09 2.91
N MET A 151 -7.29 -13.73 4.07
CA MET A 151 -7.80 -13.20 5.34
C MET A 151 -7.07 -11.92 5.76
N VAL A 152 -5.75 -11.82 5.50
CA VAL A 152 -4.92 -10.69 5.93
C VAL A 152 -4.97 -9.51 4.96
N PHE A 153 -5.11 -9.72 3.64
CA PHE A 153 -5.01 -8.63 2.66
C PHE A 153 -6.24 -8.44 1.76
N VAL A 154 -7.05 -9.47 1.54
CA VAL A 154 -8.13 -9.44 0.52
C VAL A 154 -9.51 -9.23 1.16
N GLY A 155 -9.78 -9.90 2.28
CA GLY A 155 -11.10 -9.92 2.91
C GLY A 155 -11.59 -8.52 3.32
N SER A 156 -12.91 -8.32 3.36
CA SER A 156 -13.50 -7.02 3.70
C SER A 156 -13.05 -6.48 5.06
N SER A 157 -12.82 -7.37 6.04
CA SER A 157 -12.24 -7.02 7.33
C SER A 157 -10.79 -6.55 7.22
N ALA A 158 -9.97 -7.21 6.40
CA ALA A 158 -8.61 -6.77 6.09
C ALA A 158 -8.60 -5.39 5.43
N GLN A 159 -9.48 -5.16 4.45
CA GLN A 159 -9.60 -3.86 3.78
C GLN A 159 -9.90 -2.74 4.78
N PHE A 160 -10.85 -2.96 5.68
CA PHE A 160 -11.19 -2.04 6.75
C PHE A 160 -10.00 -1.76 7.67
N VAL A 161 -9.33 -2.81 8.15
CA VAL A 161 -8.17 -2.69 9.04
C VAL A 161 -7.05 -1.92 8.36
N TRP A 162 -6.63 -2.31 7.15
CA TRP A 162 -5.53 -1.65 6.43
C TRP A 162 -5.84 -0.22 6.01
N THR A 163 -7.11 0.13 5.83
CA THR A 163 -7.50 1.51 5.49
C THR A 163 -7.46 2.43 6.72
N ILE A 164 -7.86 1.93 7.89
CA ILE A 164 -7.91 2.72 9.13
C ILE A 164 -6.55 2.78 9.83
N LEU A 165 -5.77 1.70 9.77
CA LEU A 165 -4.49 1.58 10.47
C LEU A 165 -3.49 2.72 10.15
N PRO A 166 -3.34 3.20 8.90
CA PRO A 166 -2.57 4.41 8.56
C PRO A 166 -2.95 5.63 9.38
N ILE A 167 -4.25 5.89 9.51
CA ILE A 167 -4.79 7.06 10.20
C ILE A 167 -4.48 6.96 11.69
N LEU A 168 -4.79 5.81 12.29
CA LEU A 168 -4.51 5.54 13.71
C LEU A 168 -3.02 5.66 14.00
N THR A 169 -2.18 5.12 13.13
CA THR A 169 -0.72 5.16 13.28
C THR A 169 -0.21 6.60 13.31
N VAL A 170 -0.62 7.43 12.35
CA VAL A 170 -0.21 8.85 12.30
C VAL A 170 -0.74 9.63 13.52
N VAL A 171 -1.97 9.38 13.96
CA VAL A 171 -2.58 10.05 15.12
C VAL A 171 -1.87 9.66 16.42
N LEU A 172 -1.67 8.36 16.67
CA LEU A 172 -1.03 7.84 17.89
C LEU A 172 0.46 8.20 17.97
N MET A 173 1.12 8.35 16.82
CA MET A 173 2.53 8.76 16.78
C MET A 173 2.73 10.27 17.03
N ARG A 174 1.66 11.06 17.18
CA ARG A 174 1.73 12.47 17.56
C ARG A 174 2.27 12.58 18.99
N ARG A 175 3.59 12.79 19.08
CA ARG A 175 4.37 12.88 20.32
C ARG A 175 3.68 13.82 21.33
N ASN A 176 3.40 13.29 22.52
CA ASN A 176 3.17 14.08 23.74
C ASN A 176 4.28 15.11 23.83
N LYS A 177 3.91 16.39 23.66
CA LYS A 177 4.75 17.50 24.03
C LYS A 177 4.91 17.35 25.53
N LYS A 178 6.07 16.89 26.01
CA LYS A 178 6.43 17.14 27.41
C LYS A 178 6.33 18.65 27.55
N ILE A 179 5.33 19.08 28.29
CA ILE A 179 5.30 20.40 28.88
C ILE A 179 6.44 20.31 29.89
N ASP A 180 7.65 20.69 29.48
CA ASP A 180 8.67 21.04 30.46
C ASP A 180 8.13 22.31 31.11
N GLU A 181 7.41 22.12 32.23
CA GLU A 181 7.23 23.16 33.21
C GLU A 181 8.60 23.48 33.81
N LYS A 182 8.81 24.80 33.94
CA LYS A 182 9.97 25.54 34.41
C LYS A 182 10.81 24.89 35.51
#